data_AF-A0A7R9WVI2-F1
#
_entry.id   AF-A0A7R9WVI2-F1
#
_cell.length_a   1.000
_cell.length_b   1.000
_cell.length_c   1.000
_cell.angle_alpha   90.00
_cell.angle_beta   90.00
_cell.angle_gamma   90.00
#
_symmetry.space_group_name_H-M   'P 1'
#
loop_
_entity.id
_entity.type
_entity.pdbx_description
1 polymer ?
#
loop_
_entity_poly.entity_id
_entity_poly.type
_entity_poly.pdbx_seq_one_letter_code
_entity_poly.pdbx_strand_id
1 'polypeptide(L)'
;MLIRPQQTLVLFSALSASRPFFSVRGVPTVSAFHTVATHNYISQSHRPHSHQRRNMSADSNPTITFVTGNKKKLEEVQQILSKGTPLPFAITNQKIDLPELQGEPLEIAAEKCKLAAERVGGAVLTEDTSLCFNALNGMPGPYIKWFLEKCGHDGLNRMLDGFDDRSAYAQTVVAFSAGPGEEIQVFDGRTNGKIVQPRGPLDFGWDPVFEPDESGGKTYAEMEKDAKNKISHRGRSLAKVRVYLADNAEALGNAIKKRKLESLA
;
A
#
# COMPACT_ATOMS: atom_id res chain seq x y z
N MET A 1 -11.32 50.15 -12.54
CA MET A 1 -10.81 50.22 -11.15
C MET A 1 -9.74 49.14 -11.03
N LEU A 2 -8.47 49.51 -11.22
CA LEU A 2 -7.33 48.59 -11.25
C LEU A 2 -6.88 48.25 -9.82
N ILE A 3 -6.83 46.97 -9.47
CA ILE A 3 -6.26 46.46 -8.22
C ILE A 3 -4.86 45.93 -8.53
N ARG A 4 -3.83 46.53 -7.93
CA ARG A 4 -2.43 46.04 -7.96
C ARG A 4 -2.21 45.05 -6.82
N PRO A 5 -1.41 43.98 -7.00
CA PRO A 5 -1.06 43.06 -5.93
C PRO A 5 0.10 43.60 -5.08
N GLN A 6 -0.03 43.48 -3.76
CA GLN A 6 1.07 43.70 -2.82
C GLN A 6 1.95 42.44 -2.74
N GLN A 7 3.25 42.61 -2.94
CA GLN A 7 4.27 41.59 -2.70
C GLN A 7 4.68 41.63 -1.22
N THR A 8 4.53 40.53 -0.50
CA THR A 8 5.04 40.37 0.86
C THR A 8 6.42 39.71 0.80
N LEU A 9 7.44 40.47 1.20
CA LEU A 9 8.82 40.06 1.35
C LEU A 9 8.99 39.27 2.66
N VAL A 10 9.46 38.02 2.60
CA VAL A 10 9.83 37.24 3.80
C VAL A 10 11.36 37.28 3.94
N LEU A 11 11.85 37.94 5.00
CA LEU A 11 13.26 37.98 5.36
C LEU A 11 13.73 36.67 6.00
N PHE A 12 14.83 36.12 5.50
CA PHE A 12 15.65 35.11 6.16
C PHE A 12 16.41 35.73 7.35
N SER A 13 16.42 35.06 8.50
CA SER A 13 17.41 35.32 9.56
C SER A 13 18.21 34.05 9.83
N ALA A 14 19.53 34.16 9.61
CA ALA A 14 20.52 33.17 9.99
C ALA A 14 20.99 33.48 11.42
N LEU A 15 21.05 32.45 12.28
CA LEU A 15 21.75 32.53 13.55
C LEU A 15 22.83 31.46 13.60
N SER A 16 24.07 31.94 13.52
CA SER A 16 25.32 31.27 13.85
C SER A 16 25.58 31.43 15.34
N ALA A 17 25.97 30.35 16.03
CA ALA A 17 26.67 30.43 17.29
C ALA A 17 27.58 29.20 17.47
N SER A 18 28.74 29.46 18.05
CA SER A 18 29.99 28.72 17.92
C SER A 18 30.55 28.27 19.29
N ARG A 19 30.96 26.99 19.39
CA ARG A 19 32.03 26.37 20.24
C ARG A 19 31.91 26.52 21.79
N PRO A 20 32.68 25.77 22.65
CA PRO A 20 33.90 24.95 22.46
C PRO A 20 33.84 23.50 23.04
N PHE A 21 34.62 22.54 22.52
CA PHE A 21 35.95 22.07 22.94
C PHE A 21 36.09 21.63 24.41
N PHE A 22 36.18 20.32 24.65
CA PHE A 22 36.88 19.75 25.80
C PHE A 22 37.61 18.45 25.40
N SER A 23 38.88 18.42 25.76
CA SER A 23 39.85 17.32 25.68
C SER A 23 39.82 16.53 26.98
N VAL A 24 40.19 15.24 26.95
CA VAL A 24 41.31 14.65 27.73
C VAL A 24 41.31 13.12 27.60
N ARG A 25 42.54 12.60 27.47
CA ARG A 25 43.01 11.22 27.30
C ARG A 25 42.88 10.37 28.58
N GLY A 26 42.95 9.04 28.43
CA GLY A 26 43.42 8.16 29.51
C GLY A 26 43.19 6.66 29.29
N VAL A 27 44.20 5.95 28.78
CA VAL A 27 44.38 4.48 28.86
C VAL A 27 45.39 4.20 29.98
N PRO A 28 45.28 3.07 30.70
CA PRO A 28 46.46 2.19 30.73
C PRO A 28 46.12 0.69 30.70
N THR A 29 47.08 -0.04 30.11
CA THR A 29 47.35 -1.49 30.07
C THR A 29 48.09 -1.98 31.32
N VAL A 30 47.81 -3.21 31.81
CA VAL A 30 48.76 -4.13 32.49
C VAL A 30 48.19 -5.56 32.35
N SER A 31 48.74 -6.48 31.54
CA SER A 31 49.82 -7.46 31.75
C SER A 31 49.64 -8.51 32.88
N ALA A 32 49.38 -9.75 32.44
CA ALA A 32 49.74 -11.11 32.91
C ALA A 32 50.20 -11.37 34.36
N PHE A 33 49.80 -12.53 34.93
CA PHE A 33 50.72 -13.62 35.35
C PHE A 33 49.99 -14.95 35.64
N HIS A 34 50.78 -16.02 35.46
CA HIS A 34 50.60 -17.47 35.64
C HIS A 34 49.74 -17.96 36.83
N THR A 35 49.13 -19.16 36.68
CA THR A 35 49.54 -20.38 37.42
C THR A 35 48.87 -21.63 36.83
N VAL A 36 49.68 -22.67 36.66
CA VAL A 36 49.35 -24.03 36.23
C VAL A 36 48.78 -24.82 37.41
N ALA A 37 47.71 -25.56 37.21
CA ALA A 37 47.35 -26.70 38.04
C ALA A 37 46.86 -27.84 37.15
N THR A 38 47.64 -28.91 37.13
CA THR A 38 47.27 -30.24 36.66
C THR A 38 46.16 -30.80 37.54
N HIS A 39 45.27 -31.63 36.99
CA HIS A 39 44.87 -32.94 37.54
C HIS A 39 43.93 -33.66 36.55
N ASN A 40 44.16 -34.96 36.42
CA ASN A 40 43.56 -35.89 35.47
C ASN A 40 42.13 -36.34 35.87
N TYR A 41 41.51 -37.03 34.91
CA TYR A 41 40.48 -38.08 35.04
C TYR A 41 39.00 -37.67 35.02
N ILE A 42 38.30 -37.96 33.91
CA ILE A 42 37.32 -39.06 33.78
C ILE A 42 36.66 -38.97 32.39
N SER A 43 36.61 -40.10 31.70
CA SER A 43 35.97 -40.32 30.41
C SER A 43 34.47 -40.03 30.45
N GLN A 44 33.99 -39.12 29.58
CA GLN A 44 32.60 -39.09 29.15
C GLN A 44 32.54 -38.95 27.63
N SER A 45 31.84 -39.91 27.02
CA SER A 45 31.55 -40.01 25.60
C SER A 45 30.86 -38.75 25.06
N HIS A 46 31.66 -37.85 24.48
CA HIS A 46 31.15 -36.77 23.66
C HIS A 46 30.63 -37.34 22.35
N ARG A 47 29.30 -37.52 22.26
CA ARG A 47 28.63 -37.48 20.96
C ARG A 47 28.89 -36.09 20.37
N PRO A 48 29.33 -35.96 19.11
CA PRO A 48 29.38 -34.64 18.50
C PRO A 48 27.95 -34.10 18.47
N HIS A 49 27.71 -33.02 19.19
CA HIS A 49 26.56 -32.17 18.94
C HIS A 49 26.70 -31.75 17.48
N SER A 50 25.91 -32.38 16.62
CA SER A 50 25.62 -31.84 15.32
C SER A 50 25.14 -30.41 15.57
N HIS A 51 25.94 -29.44 15.15
CA HIS A 51 25.39 -28.14 14.81
C HIS A 51 24.38 -28.42 13.71
N GLN A 52 23.15 -28.65 14.15
CA GLN A 52 21.97 -28.67 13.32
C GLN A 52 21.90 -27.24 12.79
N ARG A 53 22.56 -27.01 11.65
CA ARG A 53 22.25 -25.88 10.77
C ARG A 53 20.74 -25.92 10.69
N ARG A 54 20.08 -24.91 11.27
CA ARG A 54 18.64 -24.74 11.09
C ARG A 54 18.44 -24.76 9.59
N ASN A 55 17.82 -25.82 9.09
CA ASN A 55 17.21 -25.83 7.77
C ASN A 55 16.13 -24.75 7.85
N MET A 56 16.50 -23.50 7.58
CA MET A 56 15.54 -22.49 7.20
C MET A 56 14.99 -22.99 5.87
N SER A 57 13.77 -23.52 5.93
CA SER A 57 13.10 -24.11 4.79
C SER A 57 13.11 -23.14 3.61
N ALA A 58 13.67 -23.60 2.49
CA ALA A 58 13.59 -22.99 1.17
C ALA A 58 12.15 -23.04 0.58
N ASP A 59 11.13 -23.22 1.44
CA ASP A 59 9.84 -23.83 1.10
C ASP A 59 8.64 -22.96 1.52
N SER A 60 8.88 -21.68 1.82
CA SER A 60 7.77 -20.72 1.98
C SER A 60 7.57 -19.97 0.66
N ASN A 61 6.31 -19.93 0.19
CA ASN A 61 5.94 -19.13 -0.97
C ASN A 61 6.41 -17.68 -0.77
N PRO A 62 6.98 -17.03 -1.80
CA PRO A 62 7.34 -15.62 -1.73
C PRO A 62 6.14 -14.80 -1.24
N THR A 63 6.39 -13.88 -0.31
CA THR A 63 5.34 -13.14 0.37
C THR A 63 5.15 -11.77 -0.27
N ILE A 64 3.91 -11.40 -0.52
CA ILE A 64 3.50 -10.05 -0.94
C ILE A 64 2.66 -9.46 0.19
N THR A 65 3.03 -8.28 0.68
CA THR A 65 2.31 -7.60 1.75
C THR A 65 1.32 -6.59 1.17
N PHE A 66 0.03 -6.81 1.37
CA PHE A 66 -1.00 -5.82 1.07
C PHE A 66 -1.08 -4.78 2.19
N VAL A 67 -0.66 -3.56 1.88
CA VAL A 67 -0.59 -2.45 2.84
C VAL A 67 -1.94 -1.73 2.87
N THR A 68 -2.75 -2.05 3.89
CA THR A 68 -4.03 -1.41 4.15
C THR A 68 -4.42 -1.51 5.61
N GLY A 69 -5.08 -0.46 6.12
CA GLY A 69 -5.77 -0.50 7.41
C GLY A 69 -7.27 -0.81 7.30
N ASN A 70 -7.82 -0.94 6.09
CA ASN A 70 -9.25 -1.12 5.86
C ASN A 70 -9.58 -2.62 5.73
N LYS A 71 -10.27 -3.16 6.74
CA LYS A 71 -10.66 -4.59 6.80
C LYS A 71 -11.55 -5.01 5.62
N LYS A 72 -12.53 -4.18 5.24
CA LYS A 72 -13.43 -4.46 4.11
C LYS A 72 -12.65 -4.55 2.78
N LYS A 73 -11.67 -3.66 2.56
CA LYS A 73 -10.76 -3.72 1.40
C LYS A 73 -9.94 -5.01 1.38
N LEU A 74 -9.38 -5.39 2.54
CA LEU A 74 -8.63 -6.64 2.68
C LEU A 74 -9.48 -7.87 2.33
N GLU A 75 -10.71 -7.94 2.84
CA GLU A 75 -11.64 -9.03 2.54
C GLU A 75 -11.95 -9.12 1.04
N GLU A 76 -12.21 -8.00 0.37
CA GLU A 76 -12.47 -7.99 -1.08
C GLU A 76 -11.24 -8.44 -1.88
N VAL A 77 -10.04 -7.94 -1.53
CA VAL A 77 -8.79 -8.33 -2.20
C VAL A 77 -8.53 -9.83 -2.03
N GLN A 78 -8.68 -10.37 -0.82
CA GLN A 78 -8.53 -11.80 -0.56
C GLN A 78 -9.54 -12.62 -1.36
N GLN A 79 -10.80 -12.21 -1.38
CA GLN A 79 -11.84 -12.91 -2.15
C GLN A 79 -11.55 -12.89 -3.66
N ILE A 80 -11.07 -11.78 -4.20
CA ILE A 80 -10.83 -11.63 -5.65
C ILE A 80 -9.55 -12.37 -6.06
N LEU A 81 -8.46 -12.24 -5.31
CA LEU A 81 -7.18 -12.91 -5.65
C LEU A 81 -7.25 -14.43 -5.47
N SER A 82 -8.11 -14.94 -4.58
CA SER A 82 -8.30 -16.38 -4.37
C SER A 82 -9.16 -17.06 -5.43
N LYS A 83 -9.79 -16.31 -6.35
CA LYS A 83 -10.59 -16.88 -7.44
C LYS A 83 -9.67 -17.41 -8.55
N GLY A 84 -9.91 -18.63 -9.02
CA GLY A 84 -9.17 -19.25 -10.13
C GLY A 84 -7.92 -20.02 -9.69
N THR A 85 -6.94 -20.21 -10.59
CA THR A 85 -5.67 -20.91 -10.32
C THR A 85 -4.93 -20.31 -9.11
N PRO A 86 -4.44 -21.12 -8.16
CA PRO A 86 -3.64 -20.60 -7.05
C PRO A 86 -2.43 -19.81 -7.54
N LEU A 87 -2.22 -18.61 -7.00
CA LEU A 87 -0.99 -17.85 -7.21
C LEU A 87 0.13 -18.43 -6.33
N PRO A 88 1.38 -18.52 -6.81
CA PRO A 88 2.50 -19.04 -6.03
C PRO A 88 3.06 -18.01 -5.03
N PHE A 89 2.19 -17.13 -4.49
CA PHE A 89 2.54 -16.07 -3.56
C PHE A 89 1.68 -16.15 -2.31
N ALA A 90 2.29 -15.92 -1.15
CA ALA A 90 1.56 -15.72 0.09
C ALA A 90 1.15 -14.25 0.20
N ILE A 91 -0.16 -13.95 0.20
CA ILE A 91 -0.67 -12.60 0.44
C ILE A 91 -0.84 -12.39 1.95
N THR A 92 -0.10 -11.44 2.50
CA THR A 92 -0.19 -11.01 3.90
C THR A 92 -0.75 -9.59 3.99
N ASN A 93 -1.09 -9.13 5.18
CA ASN A 93 -1.54 -7.75 5.41
C ASN A 93 -0.69 -7.08 6.50
N GLN A 94 -0.36 -5.82 6.28
CA GLN A 94 0.18 -4.94 7.31
C GLN A 94 -0.51 -3.59 7.25
N LYS A 95 -0.85 -3.04 8.42
CA LYS A 95 -1.30 -1.66 8.54
C LYS A 95 -0.08 -0.78 8.73
N ILE A 96 0.24 0.02 7.72
CA ILE A 96 1.31 1.02 7.76
C ILE A 96 0.67 2.38 7.55
N ASP A 97 1.07 3.34 8.38
CA ASP A 97 0.70 4.73 8.18
C ASP A 97 1.56 5.32 7.06
N LEU A 98 0.90 5.68 5.96
CA LEU A 98 1.51 6.26 4.77
C LEU A 98 0.83 7.61 4.49
N PRO A 99 1.56 8.59 3.94
CA PRO A 99 0.98 9.87 3.62
C PRO A 99 -0.14 9.72 2.57
N GLU A 100 -1.23 10.46 2.75
CA GLU A 100 -2.27 10.63 1.74
C GLU A 100 -1.78 11.73 0.77
N LEU A 101 -1.11 11.32 -0.31
CA LEU A 101 -0.49 12.22 -1.29
C LEU A 101 -1.53 12.94 -2.13
N GLN A 102 -1.15 14.09 -2.69
CA GLN A 102 -1.94 14.87 -3.65
C GLN A 102 -1.32 14.74 -5.04
N GLY A 103 -2.14 14.76 -6.08
CA GLY A 103 -1.72 14.59 -7.47
C GLY A 103 -2.71 13.79 -8.29
N GLU A 104 -2.24 13.26 -9.42
CA GLU A 104 -3.05 12.40 -10.26
C GLU A 104 -3.12 10.96 -9.68
N PRO A 105 -4.23 10.23 -9.89
CA PRO A 105 -4.45 8.92 -9.25
C PRO A 105 -3.33 7.90 -9.48
N LEU A 106 -2.74 7.86 -10.68
CA LEU A 106 -1.66 6.91 -11.01
C LEU A 106 -0.35 7.29 -10.32
N GLU A 107 -0.05 8.58 -10.22
CA GLU A 107 1.16 9.11 -9.56
C GLU A 107 1.09 8.88 -8.05
N ILE A 108 -0.08 9.18 -7.44
CA ILE A 108 -0.35 8.92 -6.03
C ILE A 108 -0.13 7.44 -5.72
N ALA A 109 -0.73 6.54 -6.51
CA ALA A 109 -0.63 5.10 -6.29
C ALA A 109 0.82 4.61 -6.41
N ALA A 110 1.57 5.11 -7.40
CA ALA A 110 2.95 4.73 -7.62
C ALA A 110 3.87 5.17 -6.46
N GLU A 111 3.80 6.45 -6.06
CA GLU A 111 4.63 6.98 -4.98
C GLU A 111 4.25 6.34 -3.62
N LYS A 112 2.96 6.13 -3.36
CA LYS A 112 2.51 5.40 -2.16
C LYS A 112 3.06 3.98 -2.12
N CYS A 113 3.08 3.28 -3.25
CA CYS A 113 3.63 1.92 -3.35
C CYS A 113 5.12 1.88 -3.07
N LYS A 114 5.87 2.85 -3.63
CA LYS A 114 7.30 3.01 -3.39
C LYS A 114 7.59 3.24 -1.90
N LEU A 115 6.89 4.18 -1.25
CA LEU A 115 7.03 4.44 0.19
C LEU A 115 6.65 3.21 1.03
N ALA A 116 5.62 2.47 0.61
CA ALA A 116 5.23 1.22 1.25
C ALA A 116 6.33 0.15 1.16
N ALA A 117 6.93 -0.01 -0.03
CA ALA A 117 8.01 -0.97 -0.27
C ALA A 117 9.23 -0.66 0.60
N GLU A 118 9.62 0.61 0.69
CA GLU A 118 10.69 1.08 1.58
C GLU A 118 10.42 0.76 3.05
N ARG A 119 9.17 0.98 3.51
CA ARG A 119 8.79 0.73 4.90
C ARG A 119 8.72 -0.76 5.25
N VAL A 120 8.24 -1.59 4.32
CA VAL A 120 8.11 -3.04 4.50
C VAL A 120 9.45 -3.75 4.32
N GLY A 121 10.33 -3.23 3.45
CA GLY A 121 11.57 -3.89 3.07
C GLY A 121 11.37 -5.11 2.16
N GLY A 122 10.26 -5.16 1.41
CA GLY A 122 9.91 -6.33 0.59
C GLY A 122 8.77 -6.04 -0.40
N ALA A 123 8.26 -7.09 -1.03
CA ALA A 123 7.21 -6.95 -2.03
C ALA A 123 5.89 -6.49 -1.41
N VAL A 124 5.25 -5.51 -2.05
CA VAL A 124 4.05 -4.85 -1.55
C VAL A 124 2.99 -4.68 -2.62
N LEU A 125 1.74 -4.67 -2.16
CA LEU A 125 0.59 -4.14 -2.89
C LEU A 125 0.00 -2.97 -2.11
N THR A 126 -0.29 -1.87 -2.80
CA THR A 126 -1.09 -0.74 -2.28
C THR A 126 -2.31 -0.53 -3.16
N GLU A 127 -3.35 0.10 -2.62
CA GLU A 127 -4.59 0.34 -3.34
C GLU A 127 -5.22 1.68 -2.96
N ASP A 128 -5.50 2.50 -3.97
CA ASP A 128 -6.24 3.76 -3.85
C ASP A 128 -7.52 3.72 -4.68
N THR A 129 -8.56 4.38 -4.15
CA THR A 129 -9.89 4.38 -4.75
C THR A 129 -10.38 5.80 -4.93
N SER A 130 -10.84 6.11 -6.12
CA SER A 130 -11.37 7.42 -6.52
C SER A 130 -12.82 7.30 -6.97
N LEU A 131 -13.58 8.37 -6.77
CA LEU A 131 -14.86 8.58 -7.44
C LEU A 131 -14.78 9.90 -8.19
N CYS A 132 -14.94 9.83 -9.50
CA CYS A 132 -14.62 10.91 -10.43
C CYS A 132 -15.87 11.37 -11.14
N PHE A 133 -16.25 12.63 -10.99
CA PHE A 133 -17.41 13.20 -11.67
C PHE A 133 -16.95 13.85 -12.98
N ASN A 134 -17.53 13.45 -14.11
CA ASN A 134 -17.08 13.96 -15.42
C ASN A 134 -17.33 15.47 -15.55
N ALA A 135 -18.47 15.94 -15.04
CA ALA A 135 -18.80 17.37 -14.95
C ALA A 135 -17.78 18.21 -14.15
N LEU A 136 -17.02 17.60 -13.25
CA LEU A 136 -15.96 18.25 -12.46
C LEU A 136 -14.56 17.84 -12.94
N ASN A 137 -14.43 17.42 -14.20
CA ASN A 137 -13.17 16.95 -14.80
C ASN A 137 -12.45 15.89 -13.94
N GLY A 138 -13.22 14.97 -13.36
CA GLY A 138 -12.71 13.84 -12.58
C GLY A 138 -12.56 14.11 -11.07
N MET A 139 -12.86 15.32 -10.59
CA MET A 139 -12.97 15.59 -9.16
C MET A 139 -14.26 15.00 -8.56
N PRO A 140 -14.32 14.68 -7.26
CA PRO A 140 -13.27 14.81 -6.25
C PRO A 140 -12.12 13.79 -6.39
N GLY A 141 -12.30 12.75 -7.19
CA GLY A 141 -11.24 11.81 -7.55
C GLY A 141 -10.60 11.15 -6.33
N PRO A 142 -9.26 11.21 -6.18
CA PRO A 142 -8.55 10.57 -5.06
C PRO A 142 -8.91 11.18 -3.70
N TYR A 143 -9.53 12.37 -3.69
CA TYR A 143 -9.92 13.08 -2.47
C TYR A 143 -11.31 12.67 -1.94
N ILE A 144 -11.98 11.71 -2.59
CA ILE A 144 -13.36 11.32 -2.29
C ILE A 144 -13.62 10.99 -0.81
N LYS A 145 -12.64 10.44 -0.08
CA LYS A 145 -12.74 10.17 1.36
C LYS A 145 -13.13 11.43 2.14
N TRP A 146 -12.46 12.54 1.88
CA TRP A 146 -12.68 13.82 2.57
C TRP A 146 -14.01 14.46 2.15
N PHE A 147 -14.35 14.37 0.86
CA PHE A 147 -15.63 14.86 0.36
C PHE A 147 -16.81 14.08 0.97
N LEU A 148 -16.72 12.75 1.03
CA LEU A 148 -17.73 11.93 1.68
C LEU A 148 -17.86 12.30 3.16
N GLU A 149 -16.74 12.47 3.88
CA GLU A 149 -16.76 12.83 5.30
C GLU A 149 -17.43 14.17 5.57
N LYS A 150 -17.16 15.19 4.74
CA LYS A 150 -17.66 16.55 4.99
C LYS A 150 -19.02 16.83 4.36
N CYS A 151 -19.31 16.25 3.20
CA CYS A 151 -20.54 16.50 2.46
C CYS A 151 -21.62 15.43 2.74
N GLY A 152 -21.23 14.22 3.16
CA GLY A 152 -22.13 13.08 3.24
C GLY A 152 -22.62 12.63 1.85
N HIS A 153 -23.42 11.56 1.82
CA HIS A 153 -23.96 11.01 0.57
C HIS A 153 -24.83 12.03 -0.19
N ASP A 154 -25.75 12.71 0.52
CA ASP A 154 -26.61 13.73 -0.10
C ASP A 154 -25.78 14.88 -0.66
N GLY A 155 -24.75 15.34 0.07
CA GLY A 155 -23.88 16.41 -0.40
C GLY A 155 -23.10 16.01 -1.65
N LEU A 156 -22.58 14.77 -1.72
CA LEU A 156 -21.93 14.27 -2.94
C LEU A 156 -22.87 14.30 -4.16
N ASN A 157 -24.14 13.94 -3.98
CA ASN A 157 -25.11 14.04 -5.07
C ASN A 157 -25.41 15.50 -5.47
N ARG A 158 -25.61 16.37 -4.47
CA ARG A 158 -25.95 17.79 -4.66
C ARG A 158 -24.82 18.62 -5.26
N MET A 159 -23.57 18.17 -5.16
CA MET A 159 -22.43 18.80 -5.84
C MET A 159 -22.64 18.93 -7.36
N LEU A 160 -23.52 18.12 -7.95
CA LEU A 160 -23.82 18.11 -9.38
C LEU A 160 -25.14 18.82 -9.73
N ASP A 161 -25.80 19.50 -8.80
CA ASP A 161 -27.09 20.17 -9.07
C ASP A 161 -26.97 21.32 -10.09
N GLY A 162 -25.78 21.91 -10.24
CA GLY A 162 -25.49 22.95 -11.23
C GLY A 162 -25.06 22.42 -12.60
N PHE A 163 -25.07 21.11 -12.82
CA PHE A 163 -24.58 20.47 -14.04
C PHE A 163 -25.64 19.55 -14.64
N ASP A 164 -25.78 19.57 -15.96
CA ASP A 164 -26.64 18.62 -16.69
C ASP A 164 -26.03 17.22 -16.70
N ASP A 165 -24.69 17.14 -16.71
CA ASP A 165 -23.95 15.88 -16.72
C ASP A 165 -23.79 15.33 -15.30
N ARG A 166 -24.38 14.16 -15.06
CA ARG A 166 -24.20 13.38 -13.83
C ARG A 166 -23.37 12.11 -14.03
N SER A 167 -22.76 11.94 -15.20
CA SER A 167 -21.89 10.81 -15.48
C SER A 167 -20.64 10.88 -14.61
N ALA A 168 -20.19 9.71 -14.18
CA ALA A 168 -19.06 9.54 -13.30
C ALA A 168 -18.39 8.20 -13.56
N TYR A 169 -17.19 8.03 -13.02
CA TYR A 169 -16.56 6.73 -12.96
C TYR A 169 -15.96 6.49 -11.58
N ALA A 170 -16.08 5.25 -11.13
CA ALA A 170 -15.30 4.73 -10.02
C ALA A 170 -13.97 4.21 -10.54
N GLN A 171 -12.89 4.46 -9.82
CA GLN A 171 -11.54 4.02 -10.18
C GLN A 171 -10.85 3.38 -8.98
N THR A 172 -10.24 2.23 -9.18
CA THR A 172 -9.25 1.66 -8.25
C THR A 172 -7.93 1.56 -8.99
N VAL A 173 -6.89 2.08 -8.37
CA VAL A 173 -5.52 1.88 -8.82
C VAL A 173 -4.83 1.00 -7.80
N VAL A 174 -4.44 -0.20 -8.21
CA VAL A 174 -3.55 -1.06 -7.43
C VAL A 174 -2.13 -0.86 -7.94
N ALA A 175 -1.18 -0.69 -7.03
CA ALA A 175 0.23 -0.60 -7.37
C ALA A 175 1.00 -1.73 -6.68
N PHE A 176 1.96 -2.30 -7.40
CA PHE A 176 2.80 -3.39 -6.96
C PHE A 176 4.28 -3.02 -7.07
N SER A 177 5.06 -3.46 -6.09
CA SER A 177 6.52 -3.45 -6.14
C SER A 177 7.05 -4.79 -5.65
N ALA A 178 8.12 -5.29 -6.28
CA ALA A 178 8.85 -6.45 -5.79
C ALA A 178 9.77 -6.13 -4.58
N GLY A 179 9.97 -4.84 -4.26
CA GLY A 179 10.73 -4.40 -3.10
C GLY A 179 11.35 -3.00 -3.27
N PRO A 180 12.08 -2.50 -2.26
CA PRO A 180 12.72 -1.19 -2.31
C PRO A 180 13.61 -1.01 -3.56
N GLY A 181 13.38 0.06 -4.30
CA GLY A 181 14.14 0.40 -5.51
C GLY A 181 13.74 -0.38 -6.77
N GLU A 182 12.76 -1.27 -6.70
CA GLU A 182 12.20 -1.95 -7.87
C GLU A 182 11.19 -1.07 -8.61
N GLU A 183 10.99 -1.36 -9.89
CA GLU A 183 9.97 -0.71 -10.72
C GLU A 183 8.56 -0.90 -10.11
N ILE A 184 7.77 0.17 -10.14
CA ILE A 184 6.39 0.14 -9.68
C ILE A 184 5.47 -0.18 -10.85
N GLN A 185 4.69 -1.24 -10.68
CA GLN A 185 3.68 -1.66 -11.65
C GLN A 185 2.31 -1.14 -11.20
N VAL A 186 1.60 -0.45 -12.10
CA VAL A 186 0.33 0.21 -11.77
C VAL A 186 -0.81 -0.40 -12.60
N PHE A 187 -1.91 -0.74 -11.92
CA PHE A 187 -3.05 -1.43 -12.50
C PHE A 187 -4.32 -0.61 -12.30
N ASP A 188 -4.73 0.10 -13.34
CA ASP A 188 -5.95 0.89 -13.35
C ASP A 188 -7.20 0.02 -13.62
N GLY A 189 -8.21 0.13 -12.77
CA GLY A 189 -9.52 -0.47 -12.98
C GLY A 189 -10.61 0.58 -12.85
N ARG A 190 -11.47 0.72 -13.86
CA ARG A 190 -12.55 1.72 -13.89
C ARG A 190 -13.89 1.08 -14.12
N THR A 191 -14.94 1.67 -13.56
CA THR A 191 -16.34 1.38 -13.86
C THR A 191 -17.07 2.67 -14.11
N ASN A 192 -17.68 2.80 -15.28
CA ASN A 192 -18.50 3.96 -15.63
C ASN A 192 -19.90 3.83 -15.01
N GLY A 193 -20.53 4.96 -14.78
CA GLY A 193 -21.84 5.06 -14.19
C GLY A 193 -22.27 6.51 -14.06
N LYS A 194 -23.14 6.76 -13.09
CA LYS A 194 -23.64 8.09 -12.77
C LYS A 194 -23.87 8.28 -11.29
N ILE A 195 -23.87 9.54 -10.88
CA ILE A 195 -24.19 9.93 -9.51
C ILE A 195 -25.70 10.10 -9.34
N VAL A 196 -26.23 9.44 -8.32
CA VAL A 196 -27.68 9.36 -8.05
C VAL A 196 -27.97 9.68 -6.59
N GLN A 197 -29.24 9.93 -6.28
CA GLN A 197 -29.69 10.04 -4.89
C GLN A 197 -29.35 8.74 -4.14
N PRO A 198 -28.88 8.82 -2.89
CA PRO A 198 -28.40 7.64 -2.17
C PRO A 198 -29.48 6.58 -2.01
N ARG A 199 -29.15 5.33 -2.32
CA ARG A 199 -30.01 4.15 -2.11
C ARG A 199 -29.21 3.00 -1.51
N GLY A 200 -29.89 2.08 -0.83
CA GLY A 200 -29.26 0.95 -0.14
C GLY A 200 -28.56 1.32 1.19
N PRO A 201 -27.82 0.38 1.80
CA PRO A 201 -27.12 0.59 3.07
C PRO A 201 -26.01 1.64 2.98
N LEU A 202 -25.92 2.53 3.98
CA LEU A 202 -24.95 3.63 4.03
C LEU A 202 -23.61 3.28 4.71
N ASP A 203 -23.35 1.99 4.97
CA ASP A 203 -22.26 1.52 5.82
C ASP A 203 -20.91 1.35 5.10
N PHE A 204 -20.86 1.58 3.78
CA PHE A 204 -19.64 1.43 2.99
C PHE A 204 -19.41 2.53 1.96
N GLY A 205 -18.62 3.53 2.36
CA GLY A 205 -18.10 4.54 1.44
C GLY A 205 -19.21 5.28 0.70
N TRP A 206 -18.98 5.56 -0.57
CA TRP A 206 -19.89 6.29 -1.46
C TRP A 206 -20.74 5.36 -2.33
N ASP A 207 -20.71 4.05 -2.08
CA ASP A 207 -21.50 3.06 -2.82
C ASP A 207 -22.99 3.44 -3.02
N PRO A 208 -23.68 4.06 -2.02
CA PRO A 208 -25.08 4.45 -2.18
C PRO A 208 -25.34 5.48 -3.27
N VAL A 209 -24.35 6.31 -3.63
CA VAL A 209 -24.55 7.42 -4.58
C VAL A 209 -24.06 7.11 -5.98
N PHE A 210 -23.49 5.91 -6.21
CA PHE A 210 -22.96 5.52 -7.50
C PHE A 210 -23.76 4.37 -8.11
N GLU A 211 -24.37 4.63 -9.27
CA GLU A 211 -25.07 3.64 -10.09
C GLU A 211 -24.21 3.28 -11.30
N PRO A 212 -23.55 2.10 -11.31
CA PRO A 212 -22.79 1.63 -12.46
C PRO A 212 -23.69 1.41 -13.68
N ASP A 213 -23.19 1.67 -14.89
CA ASP A 213 -23.96 1.43 -16.11
C ASP A 213 -24.39 -0.05 -16.25
N GLU A 214 -23.54 -0.96 -15.77
CA GLU A 214 -23.71 -2.41 -15.85
C GLU A 214 -24.55 -3.02 -14.71
N SER A 215 -25.04 -2.21 -13.77
CA SER A 215 -25.75 -2.71 -12.58
C SER A 215 -27.24 -3.01 -12.80
N GLY A 216 -27.80 -2.57 -13.94
CA GLY A 216 -29.23 -2.63 -14.20
C GLY A 216 -30.04 -1.67 -13.31
N GLY A 217 -29.52 -0.48 -13.02
CA GLY A 217 -30.22 0.57 -12.26
C GLY A 217 -30.01 0.53 -10.75
N LYS A 218 -29.16 -0.38 -10.26
CA LYS A 218 -28.81 -0.50 -8.84
C LYS A 218 -27.59 0.34 -8.50
N THR A 219 -27.59 0.96 -7.33
CA THR A 219 -26.37 1.50 -6.74
C THR A 219 -25.45 0.37 -6.30
N TYR A 220 -24.16 0.62 -6.11
CA TYR A 220 -23.28 -0.41 -5.53
C TYR A 220 -23.76 -0.92 -4.17
N ALA A 221 -24.40 -0.06 -3.37
CA ALA A 221 -24.93 -0.45 -2.07
C ALA A 221 -26.14 -1.40 -2.17
N GLU A 222 -26.91 -1.34 -3.26
CA GLU A 222 -28.04 -2.25 -3.52
C GLU A 222 -27.62 -3.59 -4.15
N MET A 223 -26.33 -3.78 -4.44
CA MET A 223 -25.81 -4.98 -5.07
C MET A 223 -25.27 -5.98 -4.04
N GLU A 224 -25.56 -7.26 -4.27
CA GLU A 224 -24.89 -8.35 -3.56
C GLU A 224 -23.37 -8.32 -3.83
N LYS A 225 -22.57 -8.64 -2.80
CA LYS A 225 -21.10 -8.52 -2.83
C LYS A 225 -20.47 -9.20 -4.06
N ASP A 226 -20.88 -10.41 -4.38
CA ASP A 226 -20.35 -11.14 -5.55
C ASP A 226 -20.77 -10.54 -6.88
N ALA A 227 -21.98 -9.97 -6.98
CA ALA A 227 -22.43 -9.28 -8.18
C ALA A 227 -21.65 -7.97 -8.38
N LYS A 228 -21.46 -7.20 -7.31
CA LYS A 228 -20.63 -5.99 -7.30
C LYS A 228 -19.20 -6.31 -7.75
N ASN A 229 -18.57 -7.33 -7.16
CA ASN A 229 -17.18 -7.71 -7.45
C ASN A 229 -16.93 -8.07 -8.92
N LYS A 230 -17.94 -8.51 -9.68
CA LYS A 230 -17.81 -8.81 -11.11
C LYS A 230 -17.66 -7.57 -11.99
N ILE A 231 -18.29 -6.47 -11.60
CA ILE A 231 -18.29 -5.22 -12.38
C ILE A 231 -17.49 -4.10 -11.74
N SER A 232 -16.97 -4.30 -10.52
CA SER A 232 -16.32 -3.25 -9.76
C SER A 232 -14.96 -2.87 -10.33
N HIS A 233 -14.67 -1.58 -10.24
CA HIS A 233 -13.39 -0.95 -10.52
C HIS A 233 -12.23 -1.67 -9.80
N ARG A 234 -12.42 -2.05 -8.53
CA ARG A 234 -11.47 -2.89 -7.76
C ARG A 234 -11.31 -4.29 -8.36
N GLY A 235 -12.41 -4.97 -8.71
CA GLY A 235 -12.35 -6.28 -9.36
C GLY A 235 -11.58 -6.24 -10.68
N ARG A 236 -11.81 -5.20 -11.49
CA ARG A 236 -11.10 -4.97 -12.76
C ARG A 236 -9.61 -4.73 -12.58
N SER A 237 -9.24 -3.91 -11.59
CA SER A 237 -7.83 -3.64 -11.27
C SER A 237 -7.12 -4.92 -10.78
N LEU A 238 -7.73 -5.65 -9.85
CA LEU A 238 -7.16 -6.89 -9.30
C LEU A 238 -7.10 -8.04 -10.31
N ALA A 239 -8.01 -8.08 -11.29
CA ALA A 239 -7.91 -9.03 -12.39
C ALA A 239 -6.60 -8.81 -13.19
N LYS A 240 -6.22 -7.54 -13.44
CA LYS A 240 -4.95 -7.19 -14.10
C LYS A 240 -3.75 -7.57 -13.23
N VAL A 241 -3.81 -7.28 -11.93
CA VAL A 241 -2.77 -7.70 -10.96
C VAL A 241 -2.56 -9.21 -11.02
N ARG A 242 -3.66 -9.97 -11.02
CA ARG A 242 -3.60 -11.43 -11.02
C ARG A 242 -2.96 -11.99 -12.29
N VAL A 243 -3.29 -11.45 -13.47
CA VAL A 243 -2.64 -11.81 -14.74
C VAL A 243 -1.14 -11.50 -14.65
N TYR A 244 -0.78 -10.29 -14.24
CA TYR A 244 0.62 -9.89 -14.10
C TYR A 244 1.42 -10.81 -13.16
N LEU A 245 0.89 -11.12 -11.99
CA LEU A 245 1.55 -12.00 -11.02
C LEU A 245 1.69 -13.44 -11.55
N ALA A 246 0.69 -13.94 -12.29
CA ALA A 246 0.75 -15.28 -12.87
C ALA A 246 1.80 -15.36 -14.00
N ASP A 247 1.79 -14.39 -14.92
CA ASP A 247 2.70 -14.34 -16.07
C ASP A 247 4.17 -14.15 -15.65
N ASN A 248 4.40 -13.51 -14.50
CA ASN A 248 5.74 -13.20 -13.98
C ASN A 248 6.12 -14.03 -12.74
N ALA A 249 5.41 -15.12 -12.47
CA ALA A 249 5.50 -15.86 -11.22
C ALA A 249 6.92 -16.29 -10.85
N GLU A 250 7.67 -16.87 -11.79
CA GLU A 250 9.03 -17.36 -11.56
C GLU A 250 10.01 -16.21 -11.30
N ALA A 251 9.99 -15.19 -12.16
CA ALA A 251 10.88 -14.04 -12.06
C ALA A 251 10.67 -13.26 -10.74
N LEU A 252 9.42 -12.96 -10.41
CA LEU A 252 9.05 -12.30 -9.16
C LEU A 252 9.39 -13.17 -7.95
N GLY A 253 9.12 -14.47 -8.02
CA GLY A 253 9.46 -15.41 -6.95
C GLY A 253 10.96 -15.41 -6.64
N ASN A 254 11.81 -15.41 -7.67
CA ASN A 254 13.26 -15.35 -7.52
C ASN A 254 13.72 -13.99 -6.96
N ALA A 255 13.18 -12.88 -7.46
CA ALA A 255 13.52 -11.54 -6.99
C ALA A 255 13.17 -11.35 -5.50
N ILE A 256 11.98 -11.76 -5.08
CA ILE A 256 11.51 -11.65 -3.69
C ILE A 256 12.36 -12.52 -2.76
N LYS A 257 12.69 -13.75 -3.16
CA LYS A 257 13.54 -14.65 -2.36
C LYS A 257 14.96 -14.12 -2.22
N LYS A 258 15.57 -13.63 -3.31
CA LYS A 258 16.91 -13.05 -3.31
C LYS A 258 17.00 -11.89 -2.32
N ARG A 259 16.06 -10.94 -2.36
CA ARG A 259 16.03 -9.78 -1.46
C ARG A 259 15.86 -10.17 0.01
N LYS A 260 15.01 -11.17 0.30
CA LYS A 260 14.87 -11.70 1.66
C LYS A 260 16.20 -12.25 2.18
N LEU A 261 16.99 -12.91 1.34
CA LEU A 261 18.33 -13.38 1.71
C LEU A 261 19.31 -12.21 1.94
N GLU A 262 19.30 -11.20 1.06
CA GLU A 262 20.15 -10.00 1.20
C GLU A 262 19.81 -9.18 2.46
N SER A 263 18.55 -9.12 2.87
CA SER A 263 18.13 -8.42 4.10
C SER A 263 18.57 -9.11 5.40
N LEU A 264 18.98 -10.38 5.32
CA LEU A 264 19.42 -11.20 6.46
C LEU A 264 20.94 -11.30 6.58
N ALA A 265 21.69 -10.83 5.57
CA ALA A 265 23.15 -10.83 5.50
C ALA A 265 23.73 -9.51 6.01
#